data_AF-A0A9Q4B6V5-F1
#
_entry.id   AF-A0A9Q4B6V5-F1
#
_cell.length_a   1.000
_cell.length_b   1.000
_cell.length_c   1.000
_cell.angle_alpha   90.00
_cell.angle_beta   90.00
_cell.angle_gamma   90.00
#
_symmetry.space_group_name_H-M   'P 1'
#
loop_
_entity.id
_entity.type
_entity.pdbx_description
1 polymer ?
#
loop_
_entity_poly.entity_id
_entity_poly.type
_entity_poly.pdbx_seq_one_letter_code
_entity_poly.pdbx_strand_id
1 'polypeptide(L)'
;MAFKMFERTTLQLSMIMLSSLYVTNIHAQTPQSLITPASPEACVALESNADRLACYDTLFKVPETEKMALVSERQAANQIAPAPTEPETIKDKISHGVSNVFAAEGPKIDPNTSLLDKRWELSPESKLGTWNIRAHQPVYLLPGFWTSDKNERPSSPNENNTVQLGDEQNLKSMEAKFQLSLKTKAVENLFGDNGDVWLGYTQSSRWQVYNADASRPFRETNYEPEASLVFRTNYEILGLNARLLGVTFNHQSNGRADPLSRSWNRIIFNVGLERDNFALMLRPWYRIEEDAKDDNNPDIKNYIGRGDLTAFYRKNDHEFSLMLRHSLKGGNDAHGAAQFDWAFPISGKLRGHFQLFDGYGESLIDYNHRATYVGLGVSLMNWY
;
A
#
# COMPACT_ATOMS: atom_id res chain seq x y z
N MET A 1 -13.29 23.43 75.49
CA MET A 1 -14.36 22.52 75.04
C MET A 1 -13.97 22.05 73.64
N ALA A 2 -13.11 21.04 73.55
CA ALA A 2 -13.46 19.62 73.41
C ALA A 2 -13.97 19.26 71.99
N PHE A 3 -13.01 18.90 71.12
CA PHE A 3 -13.23 18.12 69.90
C PHE A 3 -13.83 16.75 70.24
N LYS A 4 -14.79 16.27 69.44
CA LYS A 4 -15.08 14.83 69.33
C LYS A 4 -15.27 14.40 67.88
N MET A 5 -14.47 13.41 67.52
CA MET A 5 -14.48 12.58 66.33
C MET A 5 -15.77 11.76 66.26
N PHE A 6 -16.25 11.48 65.04
CA PHE A 6 -17.16 10.36 64.79
C PHE A 6 -16.40 9.29 64.00
N GLU A 7 -16.36 8.11 64.59
CA GLU A 7 -15.68 6.91 64.11
C GLU A 7 -16.47 6.21 63.01
N ARG A 8 -15.72 5.52 62.14
CA ARG A 8 -16.20 4.52 61.19
C ARG A 8 -16.48 3.21 61.92
N THR A 9 -17.58 2.55 61.60
CA THR A 9 -17.79 1.12 61.90
C THR A 9 -18.06 0.34 60.62
N THR A 10 -17.28 -0.73 60.48
CA THR A 10 -17.30 -1.75 59.43
C THR A 10 -18.39 -2.78 59.73
N LEU A 11 -19.26 -3.06 58.76
CA LEU A 11 -20.15 -4.22 58.82
C LEU A 11 -19.50 -5.39 58.07
N GLN A 12 -19.01 -6.38 58.80
CA GLN A 12 -18.68 -7.70 58.28
C GLN A 12 -19.98 -8.48 58.10
N LEU A 13 -20.20 -9.06 56.92
CA LEU A 13 -21.07 -10.22 56.76
C LEU A 13 -20.33 -11.27 55.93
N SER A 14 -19.81 -12.27 56.63
CA SER A 14 -19.29 -13.50 56.06
C SER A 14 -20.43 -14.50 55.92
N MET A 15 -20.65 -15.03 54.71
CA MET A 15 -21.28 -16.34 54.57
C MET A 15 -20.64 -17.10 53.41
N ILE A 16 -20.03 -18.21 53.79
CA ILE A 16 -19.36 -19.21 52.95
C ILE A 16 -20.44 -19.99 52.21
N MET A 17 -20.31 -20.12 50.89
CA MET A 17 -20.96 -21.19 50.13
C MET A 17 -19.99 -21.74 49.10
N LEU A 18 -19.61 -23.00 49.32
CA LEU A 18 -18.93 -23.90 48.42
C LEU A 18 -19.87 -24.21 47.24
N SER A 19 -19.44 -23.95 46.01
CA SER A 19 -19.92 -24.72 44.86
C SER A 19 -18.85 -24.85 43.80
N SER A 20 -18.64 -26.11 43.48
CA SER A 20 -17.74 -26.74 42.52
C SER A 20 -17.74 -26.14 41.12
N LEU A 21 -16.51 -26.01 40.58
CA LEU A 21 -16.21 -25.93 39.16
C LEU A 21 -16.82 -27.11 38.38
N TYR A 22 -17.62 -26.79 37.37
CA TYR A 22 -17.72 -27.56 36.13
C TYR A 22 -17.70 -26.55 34.97
N VAL A 23 -16.52 -26.34 34.38
CA VAL A 23 -16.41 -25.71 33.06
C VAL A 23 -16.60 -26.84 32.06
N THR A 24 -17.80 -26.92 31.48
CA THR A 24 -18.01 -27.70 30.27
C THR A 24 -17.36 -26.92 29.12
N ASN A 25 -16.33 -27.52 28.51
CA ASN A 25 -15.83 -27.06 27.22
C ASN A 25 -16.90 -27.34 26.16
N ILE A 26 -17.77 -26.38 25.89
CA ILE A 26 -18.60 -26.41 24.69
C ILE A 26 -17.68 -26.08 23.52
N HIS A 27 -17.20 -27.12 22.84
CA HIS A 27 -16.76 -26.98 21.47
C HIS A 27 -18.00 -26.66 20.64
N ALA A 28 -18.13 -25.42 20.19
CA ALA A 28 -19.00 -25.12 19.06
C ALA A 28 -18.37 -25.79 17.83
N GLN A 29 -18.76 -27.04 17.57
CA GLN A 29 -18.59 -27.64 16.27
C GLN A 29 -19.43 -26.83 15.31
N THR A 30 -18.79 -26.00 14.48
CA THR A 30 -19.42 -25.48 13.28
C THR A 30 -19.89 -26.70 12.48
N PRO A 31 -21.19 -26.85 12.16
CA PRO A 31 -21.59 -27.96 11.33
C PRO A 31 -20.90 -27.76 9.97
N GLN A 32 -19.95 -28.63 9.66
CA GLN A 32 -19.58 -28.90 8.28
C GLN A 32 -20.86 -29.42 7.62
N SER A 33 -21.64 -28.53 7.04
CA SER A 33 -22.57 -28.90 5.99
C SER A 33 -21.71 -29.47 4.87
N LEU A 34 -21.67 -30.79 4.79
CA LEU A 34 -21.14 -31.52 3.64
C LEU A 34 -22.05 -31.22 2.46
N ILE A 35 -21.85 -30.06 1.83
CA ILE A 35 -22.45 -29.74 0.54
C ILE A 35 -21.67 -30.60 -0.47
N THR A 36 -22.29 -31.67 -0.95
CA THR A 36 -21.82 -32.42 -2.13
C THR A 36 -22.59 -31.91 -3.35
N PRO A 37 -22.08 -30.89 -4.06
CA PRO A 37 -22.76 -30.37 -5.24
C PRO A 37 -22.75 -31.40 -6.36
N ALA A 38 -23.89 -31.54 -7.04
CA ALA A 38 -24.02 -32.44 -8.19
C ALA A 38 -23.47 -31.83 -9.49
N SER A 39 -23.39 -30.50 -9.57
CA SER A 39 -22.87 -29.76 -10.74
C SER A 39 -22.45 -28.33 -10.35
N PRO A 40 -21.67 -27.62 -11.19
CA PRO A 40 -21.30 -26.23 -10.94
C PRO A 40 -22.51 -25.29 -10.79
N GLU A 41 -23.59 -25.54 -11.52
CA GLU A 41 -24.82 -24.74 -11.49
C GLU A 41 -25.51 -24.81 -10.12
N ALA A 42 -25.34 -25.92 -9.38
CA ALA A 42 -25.87 -26.05 -8.03
C ALA A 42 -25.21 -25.08 -7.04
N CYS A 43 -23.95 -24.68 -7.28
CA CYS A 43 -23.25 -23.72 -6.43
C CYS A 43 -23.73 -22.28 -6.65
N VAL A 44 -24.30 -21.95 -7.82
CA VAL A 44 -24.81 -20.60 -8.13
C VAL A 44 -25.98 -20.21 -7.23
N ALA A 45 -26.80 -21.19 -6.82
CA ALA A 45 -27.97 -21.01 -5.96
C ALA A 45 -27.61 -20.69 -4.49
N LEU A 46 -26.33 -20.77 -4.10
CA LEU A 46 -25.88 -20.42 -2.76
C LEU A 46 -25.75 -18.88 -2.64
N GLU A 47 -26.56 -18.30 -1.75
CA GLU A 47 -26.56 -16.85 -1.50
C GLU A 47 -25.27 -16.37 -0.82
N SER A 48 -24.69 -17.20 0.02
CA SER A 48 -23.44 -16.93 0.72
C SER A 48 -22.25 -17.11 -0.23
N ASN A 49 -21.45 -16.06 -0.37
CA ASN A 49 -20.21 -16.12 -1.15
C ASN A 49 -19.23 -17.17 -0.61
N ALA A 50 -19.17 -17.34 0.72
CA ALA A 50 -18.30 -18.31 1.35
C ALA A 50 -18.73 -19.75 1.04
N ASP A 51 -20.04 -20.02 1.10
CA ASP A 51 -20.59 -21.36 0.83
C ASP A 51 -20.52 -21.68 -0.66
N ARG A 52 -20.76 -20.68 -1.52
CA ARG A 52 -20.60 -20.81 -2.97
C ARG A 52 -19.15 -21.11 -3.37
N LEU A 53 -18.19 -20.45 -2.75
CA LEU A 53 -16.77 -20.73 -2.97
C LEU A 53 -16.41 -22.14 -2.49
N ALA A 54 -16.79 -22.49 -1.25
CA ALA A 54 -16.55 -23.83 -0.71
C ALA A 54 -17.21 -24.94 -1.57
N CYS A 55 -18.38 -24.67 -2.15
CA CYS A 55 -19.08 -25.55 -3.08
C CYS A 55 -18.27 -25.76 -4.37
N TYR A 56 -17.75 -24.69 -4.99
CA TYR A 56 -16.89 -24.82 -6.16
C TYR A 56 -15.59 -25.55 -5.85
N ASP A 57 -14.94 -25.23 -4.72
CA ASP A 57 -13.71 -25.89 -4.28
C ASP A 57 -13.91 -27.40 -4.08
N THR A 58 -15.09 -27.80 -3.58
CA THR A 58 -15.49 -29.20 -3.40
C THR A 58 -15.75 -29.90 -4.74
N LEU A 59 -16.40 -29.22 -5.70
CA LEU A 59 -16.74 -29.77 -7.00
C LEU A 59 -15.52 -29.98 -7.90
N PHE A 60 -14.63 -28.98 -7.94
CA PHE A 60 -13.46 -28.99 -8.81
C PHE A 60 -12.23 -29.64 -8.17
N LYS A 61 -12.35 -30.10 -6.90
CA LYS A 61 -11.29 -30.76 -6.11
C LYS A 61 -9.91 -30.19 -6.42
N VAL A 62 -9.57 -29.03 -5.83
CA VAL A 62 -8.16 -28.64 -5.76
C VAL A 62 -7.43 -29.79 -5.04
N PRO A 63 -6.49 -30.50 -5.67
CA PRO A 63 -5.85 -31.64 -5.05
C PRO A 63 -5.16 -31.18 -3.75
N GLU A 64 -5.52 -31.78 -2.61
CA GLU A 64 -4.83 -31.52 -1.33
C GLU A 64 -3.32 -31.84 -1.39
N THR A 65 -2.85 -32.50 -2.43
CA THR A 65 -1.45 -32.75 -2.74
C THR A 65 -0.58 -31.49 -2.94
N GLU A 66 -1.17 -30.29 -3.07
CA GLU A 66 -0.44 -29.02 -3.05
C GLU A 66 -0.42 -28.30 -1.70
N LYS A 67 -1.04 -28.85 -0.65
CA LYS A 67 -0.62 -28.50 0.70
C LYS A 67 0.73 -29.16 0.91
N MET A 68 1.81 -28.45 0.58
CA MET A 68 3.16 -28.85 0.99
C MET A 68 3.10 -29.22 2.46
N ALA A 69 3.28 -30.50 2.76
CA ALA A 69 3.57 -30.93 4.11
C ALA A 69 4.79 -30.11 4.55
N LEU A 70 4.66 -29.39 5.67
CA LEU A 70 5.81 -28.75 6.32
C LEU A 70 6.76 -29.87 6.78
N VAL A 71 7.62 -30.31 5.87
CA VAL A 71 8.77 -31.12 6.20
C VAL A 71 9.68 -30.19 6.99
N SER A 72 9.91 -30.52 8.25
CA SER A 72 10.92 -29.86 9.08
C SER A 72 12.21 -29.73 8.26
N GLU A 73 12.81 -28.54 8.20
CA GLU A 73 14.07 -28.27 7.47
C GLU A 73 15.17 -29.31 7.80
N ARG A 74 15.11 -29.93 8.99
CA ARG A 74 16.01 -31.01 9.41
C ARG A 74 15.85 -32.32 8.63
N GLN A 75 14.66 -32.66 8.17
CA GLN A 75 14.42 -33.87 7.36
C GLN A 75 14.84 -33.68 5.90
N ALA A 76 14.67 -32.47 5.36
CA ALA A 76 15.17 -32.11 4.02
C ALA A 76 16.70 -32.05 3.97
N ALA A 77 17.35 -31.52 5.02
CA ALA A 77 18.80 -31.46 5.13
C ALA A 77 19.48 -32.84 5.20
N ASN A 78 18.79 -33.86 5.73
CA ASN A 78 19.35 -35.21 5.86
C ASN A 78 19.23 -36.07 4.59
N GLN A 79 18.50 -35.63 3.56
CA GLN A 79 18.33 -36.39 2.31
C GLN A 79 19.19 -35.88 1.15
N ILE A 80 19.89 -34.75 1.32
CA ILE A 80 20.80 -34.21 0.32
C ILE A 80 22.23 -34.66 0.68
N ALA A 81 22.65 -35.79 0.12
CA ALA A 81 24.08 -36.10 0.06
C ALA A 81 24.72 -35.22 -1.04
N PRO A 82 25.74 -34.39 -0.74
CA PRO A 82 26.39 -33.62 -1.77
C PRO A 82 27.15 -34.55 -2.73
N ALA A 83 26.91 -34.37 -4.03
CA ALA A 83 27.70 -35.03 -5.08
C ALA A 83 29.16 -34.54 -5.03
N PRO A 84 30.16 -35.36 -5.41
CA PRO A 84 31.56 -34.97 -5.37
C PRO A 84 31.83 -33.84 -6.38
N THR A 85 32.35 -32.71 -5.92
CA THR A 85 32.80 -31.60 -6.75
C THR A 85 34.20 -31.86 -7.29
N GLU A 86 34.36 -31.85 -8.62
CA GLU A 86 35.67 -31.78 -9.26
C GLU A 86 36.34 -30.42 -9.00
N PRO A 87 37.68 -30.35 -8.91
CA PRO A 87 38.37 -29.10 -8.58
C PRO A 87 38.32 -28.10 -9.75
N GLU A 88 37.60 -26.99 -9.55
CA GLU A 88 37.52 -25.87 -10.49
C GLU A 88 38.88 -25.19 -10.72
N THR A 89 39.14 -24.82 -11.98
CA THR A 89 40.38 -24.13 -12.36
C THR A 89 40.35 -22.64 -12.03
N ILE A 90 41.54 -22.02 -11.93
CA ILE A 90 41.69 -20.60 -11.55
C ILE A 90 40.98 -19.66 -12.53
N LYS A 91 40.82 -20.06 -13.80
CA LYS A 91 40.06 -19.29 -14.80
C LYS A 91 38.55 -19.28 -14.49
N ASP A 92 38.00 -20.40 -14.02
CA ASP A 92 36.58 -20.50 -13.64
C ASP A 92 36.30 -19.63 -12.42
N LYS A 93 37.22 -19.58 -11.44
CA LYS A 93 37.10 -18.71 -10.26
C LYS A 93 37.09 -17.23 -10.60
N ILE A 94 37.82 -16.82 -11.64
CA ILE A 94 37.89 -15.42 -12.08
C ILE A 94 36.65 -15.07 -12.94
N SER A 95 36.15 -15.98 -13.78
CA SER A 95 34.90 -15.73 -14.50
C SER A 95 33.69 -15.70 -13.56
N HIS A 96 33.61 -16.64 -12.59
CA HIS A 96 32.58 -16.67 -11.55
C HIS A 96 32.63 -15.46 -10.62
N GLY A 97 33.82 -14.94 -10.32
CA GLY A 97 34.00 -13.74 -9.51
C GLY A 97 33.53 -12.45 -10.18
N VAL A 98 33.36 -12.44 -11.51
CA VAL A 98 32.91 -11.25 -12.28
C VAL A 98 31.46 -11.41 -12.78
N SER A 99 30.99 -12.64 -13.06
CA SER A 99 29.59 -12.90 -13.39
C SER A 99 28.64 -12.85 -12.19
N ASN A 100 29.13 -13.11 -10.97
CA ASN A 100 28.34 -12.96 -9.74
C ASN A 100 28.18 -11.51 -9.25
N VAL A 101 28.79 -10.53 -9.93
CA VAL A 101 28.73 -9.10 -9.52
C VAL A 101 27.52 -8.39 -10.15
N PHE A 102 26.96 -8.90 -11.25
CA PHE A 102 25.82 -8.28 -11.93
C PHE A 102 24.81 -9.34 -12.42
N ALA A 103 23.75 -9.54 -11.62
CA ALA A 103 22.52 -10.26 -11.92
C ALA A 103 22.66 -11.75 -12.31
N ALA A 104 22.60 -12.63 -11.31
CA ALA A 104 22.21 -14.02 -11.51
C ALA A 104 20.69 -14.09 -11.74
N GLU A 105 20.23 -15.08 -12.52
CA GLU A 105 18.79 -15.35 -12.70
C GLU A 105 18.15 -15.63 -11.33
N GLY A 106 17.05 -14.92 -11.03
CA GLY A 106 16.39 -15.03 -9.73
C GLY A 106 15.60 -16.33 -9.57
N PRO A 107 15.23 -16.71 -8.33
CA PRO A 107 14.37 -17.86 -8.08
C PRO A 107 13.04 -17.71 -8.82
N LYS A 108 12.45 -18.83 -9.27
CA LYS A 108 11.15 -18.85 -9.95
C LYS A 108 10.11 -18.05 -9.16
N ILE A 109 9.30 -17.25 -9.86
CA ILE A 109 8.18 -16.53 -9.26
C ILE A 109 7.13 -17.55 -8.82
N ASP A 110 6.80 -17.53 -7.53
CA ASP A 110 5.70 -18.30 -6.96
C ASP A 110 4.49 -17.37 -6.73
N PRO A 111 3.39 -17.55 -7.48
CA PRO A 111 2.15 -16.78 -7.35
C PRO A 111 1.57 -16.72 -5.93
N ASN A 112 1.85 -17.73 -5.09
CA ASN A 112 1.31 -17.81 -3.74
C ASN A 112 2.09 -16.97 -2.73
N THR A 113 3.33 -16.62 -3.02
CA THR A 113 4.22 -15.93 -2.08
C THR A 113 4.69 -14.57 -2.58
N SER A 114 4.89 -14.40 -3.89
CA SER A 114 5.35 -13.16 -4.50
C SER A 114 4.33 -12.03 -4.32
N LEU A 115 4.76 -10.95 -3.69
CA LEU A 115 3.93 -9.78 -3.42
C LEU A 115 3.71 -9.00 -4.71
N LEU A 116 4.77 -8.75 -5.47
CA LEU A 116 4.72 -8.02 -6.72
C LEU A 116 3.94 -8.77 -7.79
N ASP A 117 4.05 -10.10 -7.85
CA ASP A 117 3.28 -10.90 -8.80
C ASP A 117 1.78 -10.84 -8.53
N LYS A 118 1.33 -11.05 -7.28
CA LYS A 118 -0.10 -10.92 -6.93
C LYS A 118 -0.69 -9.54 -7.26
N ARG A 119 0.15 -8.52 -7.11
CA ARG A 119 -0.19 -7.12 -7.34
C ARG A 119 -0.27 -6.77 -8.83
N TRP A 120 0.64 -7.29 -9.63
CA TRP A 120 0.86 -6.86 -11.02
C TRP A 120 0.62 -7.96 -12.06
N GLU A 121 0.24 -9.16 -11.63
CA GLU A 121 -0.06 -10.30 -12.48
C GLU A 121 1.08 -10.61 -13.46
N LEU A 122 2.28 -10.71 -12.90
CA LEU A 122 3.52 -10.77 -13.67
C LEU A 122 3.66 -12.13 -14.33
N SER A 123 3.49 -13.22 -13.59
CA SER A 123 3.59 -14.59 -14.08
C SER A 123 2.34 -14.99 -14.87
N PRO A 124 2.46 -15.93 -15.83
CA PRO A 124 1.32 -16.43 -16.59
C PRO A 124 0.19 -16.96 -15.70
N GLU A 125 0.52 -17.62 -14.59
CA GLU A 125 -0.44 -18.22 -13.66
C GLU A 125 -1.22 -17.18 -12.84
N SER A 126 -0.66 -15.98 -12.68
CA SER A 126 -1.28 -14.87 -11.95
C SER A 126 -2.13 -13.95 -12.83
N LYS A 127 -2.13 -14.14 -14.15
CA LYS A 127 -2.93 -13.32 -15.08
C LYS A 127 -4.41 -13.63 -14.95
N LEU A 128 -5.19 -12.59 -14.68
CA LEU A 128 -6.64 -12.67 -14.53
C LEU A 128 -7.38 -12.24 -15.80
N GLY A 129 -6.68 -11.83 -16.85
CA GLY A 129 -7.25 -11.27 -18.07
C GLY A 129 -7.47 -9.75 -17.99
N THR A 130 -7.98 -9.20 -19.09
CA THR A 130 -8.18 -7.76 -19.26
C THR A 130 -9.50 -7.25 -18.68
N TRP A 131 -9.58 -5.96 -18.38
CA TRP A 131 -10.78 -5.23 -17.94
C TRP A 131 -11.32 -5.63 -16.55
N ASN A 132 -10.56 -6.40 -15.78
CA ASN A 132 -10.83 -6.65 -14.37
C ASN A 132 -10.43 -5.43 -13.54
N ILE A 133 -11.38 -4.89 -12.76
CA ILE A 133 -11.13 -3.76 -11.87
C ILE A 133 -10.59 -4.29 -10.54
N ARG A 134 -9.46 -3.76 -10.10
CA ARG A 134 -8.80 -4.11 -8.83
C ARG A 134 -8.32 -2.83 -8.13
N ALA A 135 -8.02 -2.88 -6.83
CA ALA A 135 -7.37 -1.75 -6.16
C ALA A 135 -6.02 -1.45 -6.80
N HIS A 136 -5.64 -0.16 -6.87
CA HIS A 136 -4.34 0.31 -7.34
C HIS A 136 -3.38 0.75 -6.21
N GLN A 137 -3.80 1.71 -5.41
CA GLN A 137 -3.18 2.08 -4.15
C GLN A 137 -4.16 1.76 -3.02
N PRO A 138 -3.77 1.93 -1.73
CA PRO A 138 -4.68 1.70 -0.63
C PRO A 138 -5.97 2.53 -0.74
N VAL A 139 -7.08 1.91 -0.37
CA VAL A 139 -8.41 2.51 -0.28
C VAL A 139 -8.78 2.63 1.19
N TYR A 140 -8.84 3.87 1.66
CA TYR A 140 -8.98 4.18 3.08
C TYR A 140 -9.82 5.44 3.32
N LEU A 141 -10.31 5.54 4.56
CA LEU A 141 -10.91 6.72 5.15
C LEU A 141 -10.26 6.96 6.52
N LEU A 142 -9.70 8.15 6.70
CA LEU A 142 -9.16 8.67 7.95
C LEU A 142 -10.10 9.78 8.45
N PRO A 143 -11.06 9.49 9.34
CA PRO A 143 -11.95 10.51 9.87
C PRO A 143 -11.21 11.59 10.65
N GLY A 144 -10.11 11.22 11.34
CA GLY A 144 -9.19 12.15 11.97
C GLY A 144 -7.89 12.22 11.19
N PHE A 145 -7.64 13.37 10.56
CA PHE A 145 -6.40 13.71 9.87
C PHE A 145 -5.97 15.11 10.30
N TRP A 146 -5.01 15.17 11.21
CA TRP A 146 -4.53 16.40 11.82
C TRP A 146 -3.25 16.89 11.13
N THR A 147 -3.09 18.20 10.96
CA THR A 147 -1.84 18.84 10.50
C THR A 147 -1.24 19.76 11.56
N SER A 148 0.10 19.77 11.65
CA SER A 148 0.86 20.68 12.51
C SER A 148 0.86 22.13 12.01
N ASP A 149 0.77 22.34 10.70
CA ASP A 149 0.75 23.66 10.09
C ASP A 149 -0.21 23.71 8.90
N LYS A 150 -1.00 24.79 8.81
CA LYS A 150 -2.07 24.95 7.83
C LYS A 150 -1.60 25.87 6.72
N ASN A 151 -1.78 25.43 5.47
CA ASN A 151 -1.52 26.25 4.31
C ASN A 151 -2.72 27.16 3.97
N GLU A 152 -2.88 28.23 4.74
CA GLU A 152 -4.00 29.18 4.58
C GLU A 152 -3.92 30.00 3.29
N ARG A 153 -2.71 30.15 2.73
CA ARG A 153 -2.42 30.95 1.53
C ARG A 153 -1.43 30.22 0.63
N PRO A 154 -1.87 29.17 -0.07
CA PRO A 154 -1.02 28.48 -1.02
C PRO A 154 -0.56 29.44 -2.12
N SER A 155 0.70 29.31 -2.50
CA SER A 155 1.34 30.15 -3.50
C SER A 155 2.20 29.30 -4.44
N SER A 156 2.57 29.87 -5.58
CA SER A 156 3.58 29.33 -6.48
C SER A 156 4.30 30.48 -7.17
N PRO A 157 5.43 30.22 -7.87
CA PRO A 157 6.09 31.25 -8.68
C PRO A 157 5.22 31.84 -9.80
N ASN A 158 4.12 31.19 -10.17
CA ASN A 158 3.15 31.75 -11.09
C ASN A 158 2.20 32.68 -10.32
N GLU A 159 2.19 33.97 -10.69
CA GLU A 159 1.39 35.00 -10.01
C GLU A 159 -0.11 34.70 -10.02
N ASN A 160 -0.62 34.04 -11.07
CA ASN A 160 -2.01 33.63 -11.15
C ASN A 160 -2.36 32.54 -10.12
N ASN A 161 -1.36 31.82 -9.60
CA ASN A 161 -1.53 30.68 -8.71
C ASN A 161 -1.15 31.00 -7.25
N THR A 162 -1.29 32.27 -6.87
CA THR A 162 -1.00 32.78 -5.53
C THR A 162 -2.24 33.39 -4.87
N VAL A 163 -2.63 32.82 -3.72
CA VAL A 163 -3.69 33.37 -2.87
C VAL A 163 -3.18 34.64 -2.19
N GLN A 164 -3.94 35.72 -2.31
CA GLN A 164 -3.56 37.05 -1.80
C GLN A 164 -3.81 37.18 -0.30
N LEU A 165 -3.17 38.17 0.32
CA LEU A 165 -3.43 38.54 1.71
C LEU A 165 -4.88 39.04 1.86
N GLY A 166 -5.61 38.51 2.84
CA GLY A 166 -7.03 38.79 3.06
C GLY A 166 -8.00 37.76 2.46
N ASP A 167 -7.51 36.88 1.58
CA ASP A 167 -8.28 35.78 0.98
C ASP A 167 -7.88 34.42 1.59
N GLU A 168 -7.49 34.39 2.87
CA GLU A 168 -7.11 33.16 3.57
C GLU A 168 -8.25 32.12 3.55
N GLN A 169 -7.90 30.84 3.39
CA GLN A 169 -8.87 29.75 3.30
C GLN A 169 -9.65 29.44 4.60
N ASN A 170 -9.30 30.06 5.73
CA ASN A 170 -9.89 29.85 7.06
C ASN A 170 -9.96 28.37 7.45
N LEU A 171 -8.83 27.68 7.42
CA LEU A 171 -8.73 26.25 7.65
C LEU A 171 -8.72 25.89 9.14
N LYS A 172 -9.23 24.70 9.48
CA LYS A 172 -8.96 24.03 10.76
C LYS A 172 -7.84 23.01 10.57
N SER A 173 -7.08 22.73 11.63
CA SER A 173 -5.97 21.78 11.59
C SER A 173 -6.43 20.32 11.53
N MET A 174 -7.71 20.04 11.81
CA MET A 174 -8.28 18.70 11.74
C MET A 174 -9.21 18.61 10.52
N GLU A 175 -9.03 17.55 9.74
CA GLU A 175 -9.81 17.21 8.56
C GLU A 175 -10.16 15.72 8.57
N ALA A 176 -11.04 15.30 7.66
CA ALA A 176 -11.09 13.92 7.21
C ALA A 176 -10.28 13.79 5.91
N LYS A 177 -9.60 12.66 5.73
CA LYS A 177 -8.88 12.32 4.50
C LYS A 177 -9.35 10.98 3.97
N PHE A 178 -9.53 10.84 2.68
CA PHE A 178 -9.79 9.52 2.08
C PHE A 178 -9.12 9.37 0.73
N GLN A 179 -8.95 8.13 0.31
CA GLN A 179 -8.38 7.77 -0.98
C GLN A 179 -9.18 6.65 -1.63
N LEU A 180 -9.48 6.84 -2.91
CA LEU A 180 -10.03 5.82 -3.80
C LEU A 180 -8.98 5.55 -4.88
N SER A 181 -8.70 4.29 -5.16
CA SER A 181 -7.66 3.95 -6.12
C SER A 181 -7.90 2.61 -6.77
N LEU A 182 -8.05 2.63 -8.09
CA LEU A 182 -8.42 1.48 -8.90
C LEU A 182 -7.48 1.37 -10.10
N LYS A 183 -7.27 0.14 -10.56
CA LYS A 183 -6.61 -0.15 -11.83
C LYS A 183 -7.29 -1.28 -12.56
N THR A 184 -7.05 -1.34 -13.86
CA THR A 184 -7.42 -2.45 -14.71
C THR A 184 -6.35 -2.71 -15.76
N LYS A 185 -6.23 -3.95 -16.21
CA LYS A 185 -5.31 -4.32 -17.28
C LYS A 185 -6.03 -4.18 -18.62
N ALA A 186 -5.51 -3.35 -19.51
CA ALA A 186 -6.08 -3.10 -20.83
C ALA A 186 -5.54 -4.05 -21.91
N VAL A 187 -4.26 -4.43 -21.80
CA VAL A 187 -3.60 -5.34 -22.75
C VAL A 187 -2.69 -6.30 -21.98
N GLU A 188 -2.72 -7.57 -22.36
CA GLU A 188 -1.80 -8.59 -21.87
C GLU A 188 -0.75 -8.92 -22.92
N ASN A 189 0.48 -9.13 -22.47
CA ASN A 189 1.56 -9.70 -23.27
C ASN A 189 1.79 -8.99 -24.61
N LEU A 190 1.89 -7.66 -24.58
CA LEU A 190 2.15 -6.83 -25.75
C LEU A 190 3.43 -7.25 -26.49
N PHE A 191 4.38 -7.89 -25.79
CA PHE A 191 5.64 -8.40 -26.32
C PHE A 191 5.79 -9.89 -26.00
N GLY A 192 5.17 -10.75 -26.81
CA GLY A 192 5.30 -12.21 -26.67
C GLY A 192 4.51 -12.75 -25.49
N ASP A 193 5.18 -13.04 -24.38
CA ASP A 193 4.62 -13.55 -23.12
C ASP A 193 4.78 -12.55 -21.94
N ASN A 194 5.06 -11.28 -22.28
CA ASN A 194 5.42 -10.23 -21.33
C ASN A 194 4.97 -8.84 -21.81
N GLY A 195 4.96 -7.86 -20.91
CA GLY A 195 4.56 -6.48 -21.17
C GLY A 195 3.04 -6.29 -21.10
N ASP A 196 2.54 -5.94 -19.93
CA ASP A 196 1.12 -5.67 -19.70
C ASP A 196 0.87 -4.16 -19.65
N VAL A 197 -0.21 -3.71 -20.29
CA VAL A 197 -0.67 -2.32 -20.23
C VAL A 197 -1.75 -2.20 -19.17
N TRP A 198 -1.50 -1.36 -18.16
CA TRP A 198 -2.40 -1.07 -17.06
C TRP A 198 -2.91 0.36 -17.12
N LEU A 199 -4.19 0.55 -16.85
CA LEU A 199 -4.81 1.85 -16.63
C LEU A 199 -5.16 1.99 -15.16
N GLY A 200 -4.74 3.09 -14.55
CA GLY A 200 -4.93 3.39 -13.13
C GLY A 200 -5.63 4.72 -12.93
N TYR A 201 -6.33 4.84 -11.82
CA TYR A 201 -6.88 6.10 -11.35
C TYR A 201 -6.82 6.13 -9.83
N THR A 202 -6.18 7.17 -9.28
CA THR A 202 -6.17 7.45 -7.86
C THR A 202 -6.79 8.83 -7.61
N GLN A 203 -7.65 8.91 -6.60
CA GLN A 203 -8.20 10.16 -6.11
C GLN A 203 -7.99 10.24 -4.61
N SER A 204 -7.46 11.35 -4.13
CA SER A 204 -7.21 11.57 -2.71
C SER A 204 -7.78 12.93 -2.29
N SER A 205 -8.64 12.97 -1.27
CA SER A 205 -9.38 14.16 -0.86
C SER A 205 -9.16 14.51 0.60
N ARG A 206 -9.08 15.81 0.92
CA ARG A 206 -9.08 16.36 2.27
C ARG A 206 -10.30 17.23 2.49
N TRP A 207 -11.09 16.87 3.50
CA TRP A 207 -12.38 17.45 3.78
C TRP A 207 -12.39 18.11 5.16
N GLN A 208 -12.69 19.41 5.20
CA GLN A 208 -12.82 20.20 6.43
C GLN A 208 -14.12 19.88 7.20
N VAL A 209 -14.39 18.59 7.47
CA VAL A 209 -15.61 18.10 8.17
C VAL A 209 -15.87 18.82 9.50
N TYR A 210 -14.80 19.27 10.17
CA TYR A 210 -14.85 19.93 11.47
C TYR A 210 -14.98 21.45 11.38
N ASN A 211 -14.98 22.03 10.17
CA ASN A 211 -15.03 23.47 9.95
C ASN A 211 -16.46 23.94 9.66
N ALA A 212 -17.29 23.98 10.70
CA ALA A 212 -18.68 24.42 10.57
C ALA A 212 -18.79 25.89 10.11
N ASP A 213 -17.87 26.75 10.57
CA ASP A 213 -17.84 28.18 10.25
C ASP A 213 -17.72 28.45 8.73
N ALA A 214 -17.02 27.56 8.01
CA ALA A 214 -16.83 27.63 6.56
C ALA A 214 -17.75 26.69 5.75
N SER A 215 -18.79 26.12 6.38
CA SER A 215 -19.70 25.13 5.75
C SER A 215 -19.02 23.82 5.32
N ARG A 216 -17.97 23.41 6.04
CA ARG A 216 -17.28 22.11 5.88
C ARG A 216 -16.86 21.81 4.43
N PRO A 217 -16.05 22.68 3.79
CA PRO A 217 -15.69 22.51 2.39
C PRO A 217 -14.67 21.38 2.21
N PHE A 218 -14.62 20.79 1.01
CA PHE A 218 -13.42 20.10 0.59
C PHE A 218 -12.31 21.12 0.41
N ARG A 219 -11.20 20.96 1.14
CA ARG A 219 -10.02 21.80 0.99
C ARG A 219 -9.32 21.45 -0.32
N GLU A 220 -9.05 20.17 -0.52
CA GLU A 220 -8.28 19.69 -1.67
C GLU A 220 -8.77 18.33 -2.14
N THR A 221 -8.71 18.11 -3.46
CA THR A 221 -8.81 16.77 -4.06
C THR A 221 -7.77 16.66 -5.15
N ASN A 222 -6.95 15.61 -5.13
CA ASN A 222 -6.02 15.31 -6.22
C ASN A 222 -6.55 14.15 -7.04
N TYR A 223 -6.54 14.32 -8.36
CA TYR A 223 -6.95 13.38 -9.39
C TYR A 223 -5.70 12.91 -10.12
N GLU A 224 -5.46 11.60 -10.14
CA GLU A 224 -4.21 11.01 -10.63
C GLU A 224 -4.48 9.79 -11.54
N PRO A 225 -4.87 10.02 -12.81
CA PRO A 225 -4.92 8.98 -13.81
C PRO A 225 -3.52 8.57 -14.29
N GLU A 226 -3.36 7.28 -14.57
CA GLU A 226 -2.09 6.66 -14.96
C GLU A 226 -2.28 5.64 -16.09
N ALA A 227 -1.31 5.55 -16.98
CA ALA A 227 -1.18 4.47 -17.95
C ALA A 227 0.23 3.88 -17.84
N SER A 228 0.34 2.60 -17.50
CA SER A 228 1.60 1.92 -17.21
C SER A 228 1.84 0.76 -18.15
N LEU A 229 3.05 0.65 -18.68
CA LEU A 229 3.55 -0.55 -19.34
C LEU A 229 4.48 -1.27 -18.37
N VAL A 230 4.11 -2.49 -17.98
CA VAL A 230 4.75 -3.25 -16.90
C VAL A 230 5.29 -4.57 -17.44
N PHE A 231 6.56 -4.84 -17.16
CA PHE A 231 7.29 -6.04 -17.57
C PHE A 231 7.64 -6.89 -16.36
N ARG A 232 7.40 -8.20 -16.49
CA ARG A 232 7.96 -9.22 -15.62
C ARG A 232 9.47 -9.30 -15.85
N THR A 233 10.24 -9.28 -14.78
CA THR A 233 11.67 -9.60 -14.75
C THR A 233 11.95 -10.69 -13.72
N ASN A 234 13.14 -11.29 -13.77
CA ASN A 234 13.55 -12.29 -12.79
C ASN A 234 15.07 -12.28 -12.58
N TYR A 235 15.56 -11.25 -11.90
CA TYR A 235 16.98 -11.11 -11.58
C TYR A 235 17.18 -10.99 -10.07
N GLU A 236 18.26 -11.57 -9.54
CA GLU A 236 18.66 -11.33 -8.16
C GLU A 236 19.70 -10.20 -8.10
N ILE A 237 19.41 -9.19 -7.28
CA ILE A 237 20.27 -8.00 -7.09
C ILE A 237 20.37 -7.73 -5.59
N LEU A 238 21.59 -7.82 -5.04
CA LEU A 238 21.87 -7.55 -3.62
C LEU A 238 20.97 -8.35 -2.66
N GLY A 239 20.64 -9.59 -3.01
CA GLY A 239 19.77 -10.47 -2.22
C GLY A 239 18.27 -10.14 -2.29
N LEU A 240 17.84 -9.29 -3.22
CA LEU A 240 16.45 -9.01 -3.55
C LEU A 240 16.14 -9.48 -4.98
N ASN A 241 14.92 -9.95 -5.20
CA ASN A 241 14.45 -10.36 -6.51
C ASN A 241 13.84 -9.18 -7.25
N ALA A 242 14.48 -8.73 -8.33
CA ALA A 242 13.93 -7.77 -9.27
C ALA A 242 12.86 -8.43 -10.14
N ARG A 243 11.59 -8.20 -9.79
CA ARG A 243 10.42 -8.82 -10.44
C ARG A 243 9.74 -7.93 -11.46
N LEU A 244 9.89 -6.61 -11.34
CA LEU A 244 9.11 -5.65 -12.11
C LEU A 244 10.01 -4.56 -12.65
N LEU A 245 9.89 -4.31 -13.96
CA LEU A 245 10.30 -3.07 -14.60
C LEU A 245 9.08 -2.44 -15.27
N GLY A 246 8.97 -1.13 -15.29
CA GLY A 246 7.85 -0.50 -16.00
C GLY A 246 8.07 0.98 -16.28
N VAL A 247 7.22 1.51 -17.15
CA VAL A 247 7.13 2.94 -17.45
C VAL A 247 5.67 3.37 -17.35
N THR A 248 5.43 4.49 -16.67
CA THR A 248 4.08 5.02 -16.42
C THR A 248 4.01 6.45 -16.90
N PHE A 249 3.05 6.73 -17.77
CA PHE A 249 2.57 8.09 -17.98
C PHE A 249 1.58 8.43 -16.87
N ASN A 250 1.80 9.55 -16.19
CA ASN A 250 1.01 9.98 -15.06
C ASN A 250 0.64 11.45 -15.23
N HIS A 251 -0.65 11.74 -15.08
CA HIS A 251 -1.13 13.11 -14.90
C HIS A 251 -1.60 13.24 -13.45
N GLN A 252 -1.31 14.36 -12.81
CA GLN A 252 -1.87 14.66 -11.50
C GLN A 252 -2.30 16.12 -11.46
N SER A 253 -3.56 16.37 -11.09
CA SER A 253 -4.08 17.73 -10.92
C SER A 253 -5.07 17.79 -9.78
N ASN A 254 -5.39 18.99 -9.31
CA ASN A 254 -6.40 19.18 -8.28
C ASN A 254 -7.77 19.64 -8.79
N GLY A 255 -7.91 19.85 -10.11
CA GLY A 255 -9.17 20.22 -10.75
C GLY A 255 -9.74 21.56 -10.28
N ARG A 256 -8.91 22.45 -9.70
CA ARG A 256 -9.32 23.78 -9.25
C ARG A 256 -9.04 24.84 -10.32
N ALA A 257 -9.77 25.95 -10.24
CA ALA A 257 -9.42 27.16 -10.98
C ALA A 257 -8.34 27.97 -10.24
N ASP A 258 -7.75 28.94 -10.92
CA ASP A 258 -6.85 29.91 -10.31
C ASP A 258 -7.56 30.69 -9.19
N PRO A 259 -6.85 31.02 -8.08
CA PRO A 259 -5.42 30.81 -7.85
C PRO A 259 -5.02 29.45 -7.26
N LEU A 260 -5.99 28.56 -7.02
CA LEU A 260 -5.77 27.28 -6.36
C LEU A 260 -5.40 26.15 -7.34
N SER A 261 -5.42 26.38 -8.65
CA SER A 261 -5.07 25.38 -9.65
C SER A 261 -3.65 24.85 -9.42
N ARG A 262 -3.48 23.53 -9.42
CA ARG A 262 -2.19 22.83 -9.40
C ARG A 262 -2.24 21.63 -10.31
N SER A 263 -1.20 21.44 -11.12
CA SER A 263 -1.11 20.31 -12.03
C SER A 263 0.32 20.03 -12.46
N TRP A 264 0.57 18.80 -12.91
CA TRP A 264 1.81 18.39 -13.57
C TRP A 264 1.65 17.04 -14.26
N ASN A 265 2.56 16.77 -15.18
CA ASN A 265 2.61 15.53 -15.95
C ASN A 265 3.99 14.85 -15.78
N ARG A 266 4.01 13.52 -15.68
CA ARG A 266 5.22 12.75 -15.38
C ARG A 266 5.35 11.51 -16.25
N ILE A 267 6.59 11.19 -16.61
CA ILE A 267 7.02 9.85 -17.02
C ILE A 267 7.74 9.22 -15.83
N ILE A 268 7.16 8.16 -15.25
CA ILE A 268 7.68 7.48 -14.07
C ILE A 268 8.26 6.14 -14.50
N PHE A 269 9.50 5.86 -14.12
CA PHE A 269 10.08 4.52 -14.27
C PHE A 269 9.83 3.73 -12.99
N ASN A 270 9.49 2.46 -13.10
CA ASN A 270 9.15 1.61 -11.97
C ASN A 270 10.15 0.46 -11.91
N VAL A 271 10.77 0.28 -10.75
CA VAL A 271 11.59 -0.90 -10.44
C VAL A 271 11.04 -1.54 -9.18
N GLY A 272 10.53 -2.76 -9.29
CA GLY A 272 10.00 -3.54 -8.18
C GLY A 272 10.94 -4.65 -7.78
N LEU A 273 11.38 -4.60 -6.53
CA LEU A 273 12.21 -5.60 -5.87
C LEU A 273 11.40 -6.26 -4.75
N GLU A 274 11.62 -7.55 -4.48
CA GLU A 274 10.98 -8.22 -3.35
C GLU A 274 11.85 -9.32 -2.75
N ARG A 275 11.52 -9.69 -1.52
CA ARG A 275 12.03 -10.89 -0.85
C ARG A 275 11.08 -11.25 0.28
N ASP A 276 10.58 -12.49 0.27
CA ASP A 276 9.67 -13.01 1.30
C ASP A 276 8.47 -12.07 1.52
N ASN A 277 8.34 -11.50 2.73
CA ASN A 277 7.27 -10.57 3.09
C ASN A 277 7.63 -9.09 2.88
N PHE A 278 8.73 -8.80 2.18
CA PHE A 278 9.20 -7.45 1.89
C PHE A 278 9.11 -7.16 0.39
N ALA A 279 8.64 -5.97 0.04
CA ALA A 279 8.70 -5.44 -1.31
C ALA A 279 9.22 -4.00 -1.29
N LEU A 280 9.85 -3.57 -2.38
CA LEU A 280 10.43 -2.26 -2.54
C LEU A 280 10.14 -1.77 -3.95
N MET A 281 9.54 -0.59 -4.06
CA MET A 281 9.32 0.10 -5.33
C MET A 281 10.21 1.33 -5.40
N LEU A 282 11.07 1.40 -6.41
CA LEU A 282 11.86 2.58 -6.75
C LEU A 282 11.22 3.26 -7.95
N ARG A 283 10.96 4.55 -7.83
CA ARG A 283 10.25 5.31 -8.87
C ARG A 283 10.91 6.65 -9.17
N PRO A 284 11.99 6.70 -9.96
CA PRO A 284 12.44 7.96 -10.52
C PRO A 284 11.46 8.44 -11.61
N TRP A 285 11.30 9.75 -11.75
CA TRP A 285 10.44 10.33 -12.78
C TRP A 285 11.04 11.56 -13.44
N TYR A 286 10.61 11.76 -14.68
CA TYR A 286 10.83 12.98 -15.44
C TYR A 286 9.51 13.78 -15.47
N ARG A 287 9.57 15.05 -15.05
CA ARG A 287 8.45 15.99 -15.20
C ARG A 287 8.43 16.48 -16.65
N ILE A 288 7.28 16.36 -17.31
CA ILE A 288 7.05 16.99 -18.61
C ILE A 288 6.84 18.49 -18.36
N GLU A 289 7.69 19.32 -18.97
CA GLU A 289 7.65 20.78 -18.78
C GLU A 289 6.48 21.39 -19.56
N GLU A 290 5.91 22.43 -18.98
CA GLU A 290 4.81 23.22 -19.53
C GLU A 290 5.32 24.65 -19.81
N ASP A 291 4.64 25.39 -20.68
CA ASP A 291 4.99 26.79 -20.93
C ASP A 291 4.87 27.60 -19.64
N ALA A 292 5.83 28.47 -19.36
CA ALA A 292 5.94 29.15 -18.06
C ALA A 292 4.68 29.96 -17.65
N LYS A 293 3.92 30.44 -18.63
CA LYS A 293 2.65 31.17 -18.43
C LYS A 293 1.48 30.26 -18.03
N ASP A 294 1.53 28.99 -18.43
CA ASP A 294 0.47 28.00 -18.25
C ASP A 294 0.83 27.00 -17.11
N ASP A 295 2.09 26.98 -16.68
CA ASP A 295 2.59 26.14 -15.60
C ASP A 295 2.14 26.67 -14.23
N ASN A 296 1.22 25.94 -13.57
CA ASN A 296 0.64 26.37 -12.30
C ASN A 296 1.63 26.32 -11.12
N ASN A 297 2.69 25.53 -11.24
CA ASN A 297 3.65 25.26 -10.17
C ASN A 297 5.04 24.94 -10.76
N PRO A 298 5.75 25.93 -11.32
CA PRO A 298 6.99 25.71 -12.07
C PRO A 298 8.13 25.08 -11.28
N ASP A 299 8.12 25.28 -9.97
CA ASP A 299 9.11 24.81 -9.01
C ASP A 299 8.72 23.50 -8.32
N ILE A 300 7.66 22.80 -8.73
CA ILE A 300 7.19 21.55 -8.06
C ILE A 300 8.29 20.48 -7.94
N LYS A 301 9.17 20.38 -8.95
CA LYS A 301 10.33 19.47 -8.95
C LYS A 301 11.41 19.83 -7.91
N ASN A 302 11.32 20.99 -7.27
CA ASN A 302 12.22 21.41 -6.20
C ASN A 302 11.73 20.96 -4.82
N TYR A 303 10.47 20.56 -4.68
CA TYR A 303 9.86 20.12 -3.43
C TYR A 303 9.48 18.65 -3.44
N ILE A 304 8.54 18.27 -4.31
CA ILE A 304 8.13 16.86 -4.51
C ILE A 304 9.27 16.06 -5.16
N GLY A 305 10.06 16.71 -6.01
CA GLY A 305 11.31 16.14 -6.48
C GLY A 305 11.22 15.30 -7.74
N ARG A 306 12.11 14.30 -7.82
CA ARG A 306 12.43 13.52 -9.04
C ARG A 306 12.34 12.02 -8.82
N GLY A 307 11.98 11.58 -7.63
CA GLY A 307 11.80 10.18 -7.35
C GLY A 307 11.29 9.92 -5.95
N ASP A 308 10.71 8.74 -5.79
CA ASP A 308 10.42 8.15 -4.50
C ASP A 308 10.86 6.69 -4.42
N LEU A 309 10.94 6.23 -3.19
CA LEU A 309 11.18 4.85 -2.79
C LEU A 309 10.06 4.49 -1.83
N THR A 310 9.34 3.40 -2.09
CA THR A 310 8.34 2.88 -1.14
C THR A 310 8.70 1.46 -0.75
N ALA A 311 9.00 1.27 0.54
CA ALA A 311 9.23 -0.03 1.16
C ALA A 311 7.92 -0.56 1.77
N PHE A 312 7.67 -1.86 1.62
CA PHE A 312 6.50 -2.56 2.11
C PHE A 312 6.93 -3.77 2.92
N TYR A 313 6.28 -4.01 4.04
CA TYR A 313 6.56 -5.16 4.87
C TYR A 313 5.27 -5.73 5.46
N ARG A 314 5.10 -7.05 5.34
CA ARG A 314 3.97 -7.77 5.94
C ARG A 314 4.45 -8.66 7.07
N LYS A 315 3.75 -8.63 8.20
CA LYS A 315 3.97 -9.55 9.32
C LYS A 315 2.63 -9.97 9.90
N ASN A 316 2.29 -11.25 9.74
CA ASN A 316 0.95 -11.75 10.04
C ASN A 316 -0.10 -10.92 9.26
N ASP A 317 -1.16 -10.46 9.94
CA ASP A 317 -2.17 -9.56 9.37
C ASP A 317 -1.83 -8.06 9.43
N HIS A 318 -0.58 -7.71 9.79
CA HIS A 318 -0.12 -6.32 9.80
C HIS A 318 0.64 -6.01 8.51
N GLU A 319 0.32 -4.86 7.92
CA GLU A 319 1.00 -4.32 6.75
C GLU A 319 1.58 -2.95 7.09
N PHE A 320 2.84 -2.75 6.72
CA PHE A 320 3.57 -1.50 6.92
C PHE A 320 4.04 -0.99 5.57
N SER A 321 3.93 0.32 5.33
CA SER A 321 4.62 0.97 4.20
C SER A 321 5.35 2.21 4.64
N LEU A 322 6.55 2.41 4.08
CA LEU A 322 7.34 3.62 4.26
C LEU A 322 7.69 4.18 2.88
N MET A 323 7.11 5.33 2.54
CA MET A 323 7.47 6.11 1.36
C MET A 323 8.48 7.17 1.74
N LEU A 324 9.57 7.27 0.99
CA LEU A 324 10.57 8.32 1.07
C LEU A 324 10.67 9.01 -0.29
N ARG A 325 10.58 10.33 -0.30
CA ARG A 325 10.62 11.16 -1.50
C ARG A 325 11.67 12.25 -1.32
N HIS A 326 12.39 12.58 -2.40
CA HIS A 326 13.44 13.59 -2.34
C HIS A 326 13.55 14.41 -3.64
N SER A 327 13.91 15.68 -3.48
CA SER A 327 14.18 16.63 -4.56
C SER A 327 15.38 16.25 -5.44
N LEU A 328 16.30 15.46 -4.88
CA LEU A 328 17.64 15.17 -5.41
C LEU A 328 18.48 16.44 -5.64
N LYS A 329 18.20 17.48 -4.86
CA LYS A 329 19.07 18.65 -4.71
C LYS A 329 19.83 18.58 -3.38
N GLY A 330 20.98 19.26 -3.33
CA GLY A 330 21.81 19.36 -2.13
C GLY A 330 21.66 20.69 -1.41
N GLY A 331 22.25 20.79 -0.22
CA GLY A 331 22.29 22.01 0.56
C GLY A 331 20.90 22.45 1.07
N ASN A 332 20.65 23.76 1.06
CA ASN A 332 19.41 24.35 1.56
C ASN A 332 18.18 24.03 0.68
N ASP A 333 18.39 23.52 -0.54
CA ASP A 333 17.33 23.12 -1.47
C ASP A 333 16.94 21.64 -1.33
N ALA A 334 17.50 20.93 -0.35
CA ALA A 334 17.23 19.52 -0.10
C ALA A 334 15.86 19.33 0.55
N HIS A 335 14.81 19.38 -0.27
CA HIS A 335 13.44 19.07 0.14
C HIS A 335 13.09 17.60 -0.08
N GLY A 336 12.13 17.10 0.68
CA GLY A 336 11.61 15.75 0.57
C GLY A 336 10.44 15.51 1.53
N ALA A 337 10.01 14.25 1.59
CA ALA A 337 8.97 13.81 2.52
C ALA A 337 9.18 12.35 2.91
N ALA A 338 8.64 12.00 4.08
CA ALA A 338 8.46 10.63 4.53
C ALA A 338 6.99 10.39 4.86
N GLN A 339 6.45 9.24 4.45
CA GLN A 339 5.12 8.79 4.86
C GLN A 339 5.21 7.36 5.38
N PHE A 340 4.75 7.14 6.61
CA PHE A 340 4.59 5.83 7.20
C PHE A 340 3.11 5.50 7.31
N ASP A 341 2.71 4.34 6.80
CA ASP A 341 1.38 3.78 6.98
C ASP A 341 1.47 2.43 7.70
N TRP A 342 0.49 2.20 8.56
CA TRP A 342 0.31 0.94 9.25
C TRP A 342 -1.16 0.52 9.18
N ALA A 343 -1.41 -0.58 8.47
CA ALA A 343 -2.70 -1.27 8.48
C ALA A 343 -2.65 -2.46 9.46
N PHE A 344 -3.63 -2.54 10.36
CA PHE A 344 -3.74 -3.59 11.38
C PHE A 344 -5.10 -4.28 11.37
N PRO A 345 -5.17 -5.56 11.79
CA PRO A 345 -6.42 -6.31 11.75
C PRO A 345 -7.49 -5.71 12.69
N ILE A 346 -8.71 -5.56 12.18
CA ILE A 346 -9.92 -5.31 12.99
C ILE A 346 -10.89 -6.48 12.85
N SER A 347 -11.43 -6.69 11.65
CA SER A 347 -12.39 -7.76 11.38
C SER A 347 -12.51 -8.07 9.89
N GLY A 348 -12.38 -9.34 9.52
CA GLY A 348 -12.40 -9.75 8.11
C GLY A 348 -11.40 -8.94 7.27
N LYS A 349 -11.90 -8.30 6.20
CA LYS A 349 -11.12 -7.42 5.32
C LYS A 349 -10.98 -5.99 5.83
N LEU A 350 -11.76 -5.59 6.84
CA LEU A 350 -11.65 -4.26 7.44
C LEU A 350 -10.38 -4.21 8.29
N ARG A 351 -9.51 -3.25 7.96
CA ARG A 351 -8.29 -2.97 8.71
C ARG A 351 -8.38 -1.58 9.34
N GLY A 352 -7.76 -1.41 10.50
CA GLY A 352 -7.46 -0.10 11.04
C GLY A 352 -6.27 0.47 10.29
N HIS A 353 -6.26 1.79 10.08
CA HIS A 353 -5.24 2.47 9.27
C HIS A 353 -4.69 3.66 10.05
N PHE A 354 -3.40 3.61 10.38
CA PHE A 354 -2.65 4.74 10.90
C PHE A 354 -1.73 5.30 9.81
N GLN A 355 -1.63 6.62 9.71
CA GLN A 355 -0.76 7.30 8.75
C GLN A 355 -0.02 8.45 9.43
N LEU A 356 1.28 8.55 9.16
CA LEU A 356 2.13 9.66 9.59
C LEU A 356 2.88 10.19 8.36
N PHE A 357 2.74 11.47 8.06
CA PHE A 357 3.46 12.15 6.99
C PHE A 357 4.28 13.29 7.58
N ASP A 358 5.54 13.47 7.16
CA ASP A 358 6.33 14.67 7.42
C ASP A 358 7.06 15.11 6.16
N GLY A 359 6.96 16.39 5.81
CA GLY A 359 7.70 16.98 4.71
C GLY A 359 6.84 17.83 3.78
N TYR A 360 7.22 17.87 2.50
CA TYR A 360 6.56 18.68 1.46
C TYR A 360 5.65 17.84 0.56
N GLY A 361 4.54 18.42 0.10
CA GLY A 361 3.68 17.81 -0.91
C GLY A 361 2.89 16.59 -0.42
N GLU A 362 2.24 16.75 0.73
CA GLU A 362 1.18 15.85 1.20
C GLU A 362 0.01 15.79 0.21
N SER A 363 -0.27 16.93 -0.43
CA SER A 363 -1.21 17.12 -1.53
C SER A 363 -0.64 18.13 -2.54
N LEU A 364 -1.24 18.29 -3.72
CA LEU A 364 -0.75 19.24 -4.72
C LEU A 364 -0.81 20.69 -4.25
N ILE A 365 -1.89 21.11 -3.58
CA ILE A 365 -1.96 22.48 -3.05
C ILE A 365 -0.89 22.75 -1.97
N ASP A 366 -0.40 21.70 -1.31
CA ASP A 366 0.66 21.75 -0.29
C ASP A 366 2.04 21.34 -0.85
N TYR A 367 2.25 21.36 -2.18
CA TYR A 367 3.49 20.86 -2.79
C TYR A 367 4.76 21.54 -2.26
N ASN A 368 4.68 22.84 -1.96
CA ASN A 368 5.76 23.68 -1.43
C ASN A 368 5.54 24.08 0.04
N HIS A 369 4.59 23.44 0.73
CA HIS A 369 4.31 23.65 2.15
C HIS A 369 4.84 22.47 2.97
N ARG A 370 5.60 22.75 4.03
CA ARG A 370 6.12 21.72 4.92
C ARG A 370 5.24 21.60 6.16
N ALA A 371 4.70 20.41 6.39
CA ALA A 371 3.97 20.11 7.62
C ALA A 371 4.07 18.63 7.99
N THR A 372 3.64 18.34 9.22
CA THR A 372 3.49 16.99 9.75
C THR A 372 2.00 16.68 9.82
N TYR A 373 1.58 15.53 9.28
CA TYR A 373 0.19 15.08 9.32
C TYR A 373 0.08 13.74 10.02
N VAL A 374 -0.95 13.59 10.86
CA VAL A 374 -1.24 12.35 11.59
C VAL A 374 -2.68 11.95 11.34
N GLY A 375 -2.86 10.74 10.83
CA GLY A 375 -4.15 10.18 10.44
C GLY A 375 -4.46 8.88 11.15
N LEU A 376 -5.73 8.72 11.54
CA LEU A 376 -6.26 7.46 12.05
C LEU A 376 -7.64 7.18 11.46
N GLY A 377 -7.85 5.95 10.99
CA GLY A 377 -9.13 5.50 10.46
C GLY A 377 -9.11 4.04 10.06
N VAL A 378 -9.67 3.75 8.90
CA VAL A 378 -9.88 2.39 8.39
C VAL A 378 -9.51 2.26 6.92
N SER A 379 -9.13 1.07 6.51
CA SER A 379 -8.90 0.70 5.11
C SER A 379 -9.61 -0.61 4.75
N LEU A 380 -9.93 -0.74 3.46
CA LEU A 380 -10.57 -1.92 2.89
C LEU A 380 -9.65 -2.69 1.93
N MET A 381 -8.76 -1.97 1.26
CA MET A 381 -7.79 -2.53 0.33
C MET A 381 -6.45 -1.86 0.62
N ASN A 382 -5.42 -2.65 0.85
CA ASN A 382 -4.06 -2.19 1.12
C ASN A 382 -3.14 -2.53 -0.06
N TRP A 383 -1.83 -2.42 0.14
CA TRP A 383 -0.87 -2.70 -0.91
C TRP A 383 -0.82 -4.20 -1.27
N TYR A 384 -0.90 -5.13 -0.30
CA TYR A 384 -0.70 -6.58 -0.56
C TYR A 384 -1.63 -7.54 0.18
#